data_AF-A0A096BBP7-F1
#
_entry.id   AF-A0A096BBP7-F1
#
_cell.length_a   1.000
_cell.length_b   1.000
_cell.length_c   1.000
_cell.angle_alpha   90.00
_cell.angle_beta   90.00
_cell.angle_gamma   90.00
#
_symmetry.space_group_name_H-M   'P 1'
#
loop_
_entity.id
_entity.type
_entity.pdbx_description
1 polymer ?
#
loop_
_entity_poly.entity_id
_entity_poly.type
_entity_poly.pdbx_seq_one_letter_code
_entity_poly.pdbx_strand_id
1 'polypeptide(L)' 'MKQDLSAARITLPEHFRVELTYKSHRDAYTKGFYPGAERVDAMTLAYETGDWYEANRFLLFAI' A
#
# COMPACT_ATOMS: atom_id res chain seq x y z
N MET A 1 -9.01 -4.07 -35.61
CA MET A 1 -10.22 -4.25 -34.79
C MET A 1 -10.01 -3.51 -33.47
N LYS A 2 -11.00 -2.72 -33.00
CA LYS A 2 -11.02 -2.19 -31.63
C LYS A 2 -11.75 -3.21 -30.76
N GLN A 3 -11.08 -3.70 -29.73
CA GLN A 3 -11.65 -4.65 -28.78
C GLN A 3 -12.33 -3.85 -27.66
N ASP A 4 -13.57 -4.22 -27.30
CA ASP A 4 -14.27 -3.61 -26.17
C ASP A 4 -13.81 -4.28 -24.87
N LEU A 5 -13.26 -3.47 -23.95
CA LEU A 5 -12.71 -3.89 -22.67
C LEU A 5 -13.62 -3.49 -21.50
N SER A 6 -14.85 -3.04 -21.77
CA SER A 6 -15.82 -2.62 -20.75
C SER A 6 -16.02 -3.68 -19.65
N ALA A 7 -16.04 -4.96 -20.01
CA ALA A 7 -16.17 -6.10 -19.09
C ALA A 7 -14.91 -6.39 -18.25
N ALA A 8 -13.74 -5.83 -18.60
CA ALA A 8 -12.48 -6.03 -17.86
C ALA A 8 -12.23 -4.96 -16.78
N ARG A 9 -13.22 -4.09 -16.52
CA ARG A 9 -13.11 -3.07 -15.47
C ARG A 9 -13.07 -3.73 -14.10
N ILE A 10 -12.11 -3.29 -13.29
CA ILE A 10 -11.99 -3.69 -11.88
C ILE A 10 -12.68 -2.64 -11.04
N THR A 11 -13.59 -3.08 -10.18
CA THR A 11 -14.13 -2.23 -9.11
C THR A 11 -13.13 -2.22 -7.96
N LEU A 12 -12.69 -1.04 -7.58
CA LEU A 12 -11.79 -0.88 -6.44
C LEU A 12 -12.56 -1.04 -5.11
N PRO A 13 -11.92 -1.57 -4.07
CA PRO A 13 -12.51 -1.60 -2.74
C PRO A 13 -12.64 -0.17 -2.18
N GLU A 14 -13.58 0.03 -1.25
CA GLU A 14 -13.80 1.31 -0.57
C GLU A 14 -12.71 1.63 0.46
N HIS A 15 -11.98 0.61 0.93
CA HIS A 15 -10.89 0.73 1.89
C HIS A 15 -9.75 -0.21 1.53
N PHE A 16 -8.53 0.29 1.70
CA PHE A 16 -7.30 -0.44 1.46
C PHE A 16 -6.52 -0.57 2.75
N ARG A 17 -6.04 -1.78 3.02
CA ARG A 17 -4.99 -2.04 4.00
C ARG A 17 -3.79 -2.62 3.26
N VAL A 18 -2.70 -1.88 3.26
CA VAL A 18 -1.44 -2.29 2.63
C VAL A 18 -0.49 -2.75 3.72
N GLU A 19 -0.03 -4.01 3.65
CA GLU A 19 0.96 -4.56 4.57
C GLU A 19 2.26 -4.85 3.82
N LEU A 20 3.39 -4.35 4.36
CA LEU A 20 4.73 -4.53 3.82
C LEU A 20 5.62 -5.16 4.87
N THR A 21 6.03 -6.40 4.64
CA THR A 21 7.05 -7.09 5.44
C THR A 21 8.42 -6.95 4.79
N TYR A 22 9.36 -6.37 5.53
CA TYR A 22 10.72 -6.09 5.08
C TYR A 22 11.67 -7.26 5.37
N LYS A 23 12.82 -7.27 4.70
CA LYS A 23 13.89 -8.26 4.94
C LYS A 23 14.71 -7.97 6.19
N SER A 24 14.76 -6.71 6.63
CA SER A 24 15.43 -6.31 7.87
C SER A 24 14.58 -5.33 8.70
N HIS A 25 14.71 -5.39 10.02
CA HIS A 25 13.98 -4.50 10.94
C HIS A 25 14.44 -3.04 10.79
N ARG A 26 15.66 -2.84 10.27
CA ARG A 26 16.20 -1.51 9.95
C ARG A 26 15.42 -0.88 8.80
N ASP A 27 15.11 -1.65 7.76
CA ASP A 27 14.34 -1.15 6.62
C ASP A 27 12.94 -0.77 7.07
N ALA A 28 12.26 -1.68 7.80
CA ALA A 28 10.96 -1.39 8.40
C ALA A 28 10.99 -0.15 9.31
N TYR A 29 12.07 0.02 10.09
CA TYR A 29 12.21 1.18 10.97
C TYR A 29 12.26 2.51 10.20
N THR A 30 13.08 2.59 9.15
CA THR A 30 13.25 3.83 8.37
C THR A 30 12.03 4.15 7.51
N LYS A 31 11.37 3.13 6.94
CA LYS A 31 10.15 3.31 6.14
C LYS A 31 8.91 3.58 7.00
N GLY A 32 8.95 3.27 8.30
CA GLY A 32 7.88 3.55 9.26
C GLY A 32 7.63 5.03 9.57
N PHE A 33 8.44 5.95 9.01
CA PHE A 33 8.26 7.39 9.19
C PHE A 33 7.24 8.02 8.23
N TYR A 34 6.60 7.23 7.38
CA TYR A 34 5.47 7.73 6.59
C TYR A 34 4.30 8.10 7.52
N PRO A 35 3.70 9.29 7.38
CA PRO A 35 2.56 9.70 8.20
C PRO A 35 1.41 8.69 8.13
N GLY A 36 0.95 8.21 9.27
CA GLY A 36 -0.14 7.23 9.36
C GLY A 36 0.27 5.77 9.12
N ALA A 37 1.57 5.48 8.90
CA ALA A 37 2.04 4.10 8.92
C ALA A 37 1.98 3.52 10.34
N GLU A 38 1.40 2.33 10.44
CA GLU A 38 1.33 1.53 11.66
C GLU A 38 2.47 0.50 11.65
N ARG A 39 3.16 0.34 12.78
CA ARG A 39 4.12 -0.76 12.96
C ARG A 39 3.39 -1.97 13.55
N VAL A 40 3.13 -2.96 12.72
CA VAL A 40 2.46 -4.22 13.12
C VAL A 40 3.42 -5.07 13.95
N ASP A 41 4.67 -5.18 13.50
CA ASP A 41 5.75 -5.87 14.22
C ASP A 41 7.13 -5.27 13.88
N ALA A 42 8.22 -5.92 14.28
CA ALA A 42 9.58 -5.41 14.06
C ALA A 42 9.97 -5.24 12.57
N MET A 43 9.28 -5.95 11.68
CA MET A 43 9.57 -6.11 10.26
C MET A 43 8.41 -5.70 9.36
N THR A 44 7.20 -5.53 9.90
CA THR A 44 5.98 -5.30 9.11
C THR A 44 5.37 -3.93 9.41
N LEU A 45 5.09 -3.18 8.34
CA LEU A 45 4.32 -1.95 8.39
C LEU A 45 2.96 -2.14 7.74
N ALA A 46 1.93 -1.51 8.29
CA ALA A 46 0.62 -1.38 7.70
C ALA A 46 0.28 0.08 7.40
N TYR A 47 -0.52 0.31 6.36
CA TYR A 47 -1.11 1.61 6.06
C TYR A 47 -2.55 1.43 5.59
N GLU A 48 -3.43 2.26 6.12
CA GLU A 48 -4.87 2.20 5.82
C GLU A 48 -5.36 3.50 5.18
N THR A 49 -6.18 3.38 4.15
CA THR A 49 -6.78 4.53 3.44
C THR A 49 -8.00 4.11 2.62
N GLY A 50 -8.97 5.02 2.48
CA GLY A 50 -10.08 4.87 1.52
C GLY A 50 -9.76 5.36 0.10
N ASP A 51 -8.58 5.98 -0.11
CA ASP A 51 -8.16 6.51 -1.40
C ASP A 51 -7.03 5.66 -2.01
N TRP A 52 -7.31 5.09 -3.19
CA TRP A 52 -6.33 4.32 -3.96
C TRP A 52 -5.07 5.10 -4.30
N TYR A 53 -5.18 6.41 -4.56
CA TYR A 53 -4.03 7.25 -4.84
C TYR A 53 -3.09 7.34 -3.63
N GLU A 54 -3.62 7.51 -2.43
CA GLU A 54 -2.82 7.55 -1.20
C GLU A 54 -2.18 6.18 -0.90
N ALA A 55 -2.86 5.06 -1.23
CA ALA A 55 -2.26 3.73 -1.13
C ALA A 55 -1.02 3.60 -2.04
N ASN A 56 -1.09 4.11 -3.27
CA ASN A 56 0.05 4.14 -4.18
C ASN A 56 1.16 5.08 -3.72
N ARG A 57 0.80 6.23 -3.12
CA ARG A 57 1.77 7.18 -2.56
C ARG A 57 2.54 6.56 -1.39
N PHE A 58 1.87 5.78 -0.54
CA PHE A 58 2.54 4.99 0.49
C PHE A 58 3.50 3.98 -0.13
N LEU A 59 3.05 3.18 -1.10
CA LEU A 59 3.89 2.18 -1.80
C LEU A 59 5.13 2.82 -2.44
N LEU A 60 4.98 3.99 -3.09
CA LEU A 60 6.09 4.72 -3.72
C LEU A 60 7.15 5.16 -2.69
N PHE A 61 6.74 5.52 -1.48
CA PHE A 61 7.67 5.87 -0.41
C PHE A 61 8.31 4.64 0.25
N ALA A 62 7.52 3.58 0.42
CA ALA A 62 7.80 2.46 1.30
C ALA A 62 8.56 1.30 0.62
N ILE A 63 8.47 1.19 -0.70
CA ILE A 63 9.25 0.25 -1.54
C ILE A 63 10.61 0.86 -1.91
#